data_AF-A0A0F8XZ14-F1
#
_entry.id   AF-A0A0F8XZ14-F1
#
_cell.length_a   1.000
_cell.length_b   1.000
_cell.length_c   1.000
_cell.angle_alpha   90.00
_cell.angle_beta   90.00
_cell.angle_gamma   90.00
#
_symmetry.space_group_name_H-M   'P 1'
#
loop_
_entity.id
_entity.type
_entity.pdbx_description
1 polymer ?
#
loop_
_entity_poly.entity_id
_entity_poly.type
_entity_poly.pdbx_seq_one_letter_code
_entity_poly.pdbx_strand_id
1 'polypeptide(L)'
;MVDTGIATEENIGRLKEKGYHYVVVNRGKAPFEEEYEGMEVIREEEGKGIRLEVKRYEHEGEVYVLYRSERKVAKERSMRTRTEQLFVGRLEYHRKGLRLPKRTKKYGKVVELVGRLKGKYPKASKLYRVEVIPEGGKAAEDPSLVAVDIVWKEKAGLYKRRRVGKEAMCSGRIEWI
;
A
#
# COMPACT_ATOMS: atom_id res chain seq x y z
N MET A 1 -4.20 13.19 -21.96
CA MET A 1 -4.04 12.47 -20.68
C MET A 1 -3.97 13.51 -19.56
N VAL A 2 -4.81 13.40 -18.54
CA VAL A 2 -4.85 14.36 -17.42
C VAL A 2 -4.05 13.79 -16.25
N ASP A 3 -3.12 14.56 -15.70
CA ASP A 3 -2.37 14.15 -14.51
C ASP A 3 -3.31 13.99 -13.31
N THR A 4 -3.00 13.02 -12.44
CA THR A 4 -3.82 12.72 -11.25
C THR A 4 -4.00 13.94 -10.33
N GLY A 5 -3.04 14.88 -10.31
CA GLY A 5 -3.11 16.11 -9.53
C GLY A 5 -4.06 17.18 -10.08
N ILE A 6 -4.42 17.12 -11.36
CA ILE A 6 -5.20 18.15 -12.08
C ILE A 6 -6.62 17.63 -12.40
N ALA A 7 -6.89 16.36 -12.13
CA ALA A 7 -8.15 15.65 -12.35
C ALA A 7 -9.26 15.98 -11.33
N THR A 8 -9.58 17.26 -11.12
CA THR A 8 -10.74 17.67 -10.30
C THR A 8 -12.03 17.61 -11.12
N GLU A 9 -13.18 17.47 -10.47
CA GLU A 9 -14.50 17.51 -11.15
C GLU A 9 -14.68 18.79 -11.96
N GLU A 10 -14.27 19.93 -11.41
CA GLU A 10 -14.28 21.23 -12.10
C GLU A 10 -13.45 21.20 -13.41
N ASN A 11 -12.22 20.66 -13.34
CA ASN A 11 -11.35 20.58 -14.52
C ASN A 11 -11.91 19.61 -15.56
N ILE A 12 -12.51 18.50 -15.13
CA ILE A 12 -13.16 17.55 -16.03
C ILE A 12 -14.40 18.19 -16.69
N GLY A 13 -15.23 18.91 -15.93
CA GLY A 13 -16.38 19.65 -16.45
C GLY A 13 -15.95 20.66 -17.53
N ARG A 14 -14.88 21.41 -17.28
CA ARG A 14 -14.32 22.35 -18.25
C ARG A 14 -13.79 21.67 -19.52
N LEU A 15 -13.27 20.45 -19.42
CA LEU A 15 -12.85 19.67 -20.59
C LEU A 15 -14.06 19.23 -21.42
N LYS A 16 -15.15 18.80 -20.76
CA LYS A 16 -16.42 18.43 -21.41
C LYS A 16 -17.06 19.60 -22.14
N GLU A 17 -17.18 20.76 -21.48
CA GLU A 17 -17.74 21.99 -22.08
C GLU A 17 -17.01 22.41 -23.36
N LYS A 18 -15.70 22.17 -23.41
CA LYS A 18 -14.86 22.49 -24.56
C LYS A 18 -14.82 21.38 -25.61
N GLY A 19 -15.51 20.27 -25.39
CA GLY A 19 -15.54 19.12 -26.31
C GLY A 19 -14.22 18.35 -26.40
N TYR A 20 -13.38 18.40 -25.35
CA TYR A 20 -12.10 17.67 -25.35
C TYR A 20 -12.24 16.24 -24.83
N HIS A 21 -11.61 15.30 -25.54
CA HIS A 21 -11.41 13.94 -25.04
C HIS A 21 -10.36 13.91 -23.93
N TYR A 22 -10.63 13.13 -22.88
CA TYR A 22 -9.75 12.99 -21.74
C TYR A 22 -9.64 11.53 -21.27
N VAL A 23 -8.51 11.25 -20.61
CA VAL A 23 -8.27 9.99 -19.92
C VAL A 23 -7.70 10.35 -18.56
N VAL A 24 -8.33 9.81 -17.52
CA VAL A 24 -8.03 10.17 -16.14
C VAL A 24 -8.16 8.96 -15.21
N VAL A 25 -7.33 8.92 -14.17
CA VAL A 25 -7.45 7.90 -13.12
C VAL A 25 -8.65 8.25 -12.23
N ASN A 26 -9.58 7.31 -12.08
CA ASN A 26 -10.67 7.47 -11.11
C ASN A 26 -10.09 7.37 -9.69
N ARG A 27 -10.27 8.44 -8.91
CA ARG A 27 -9.83 8.53 -7.50
C ARG A 27 -10.94 8.16 -6.51
N GLY A 28 -12.19 8.10 -6.99
CA GLY A 28 -13.37 7.76 -6.21
C GLY A 28 -13.68 6.26 -6.24
N LYS A 29 -14.90 5.91 -5.82
CA LYS A 29 -15.41 4.55 -5.93
C LYS A 29 -15.76 4.28 -7.40
N ALA A 30 -15.33 3.12 -7.92
CA ALA A 30 -15.78 2.67 -9.24
C ALA A 30 -17.29 2.34 -9.19
N PRO A 31 -18.07 2.67 -10.25
CA PRO A 31 -19.49 2.34 -10.31
C PRO A 31 -19.77 0.86 -10.63
N PHE A 32 -18.74 0.01 -10.66
CA PHE A 32 -18.81 -1.42 -10.96
C PHE A 32 -18.01 -2.20 -9.92
N GLU A 33 -18.35 -3.48 -9.79
CA GLU A 33 -17.53 -4.44 -9.05
C GLU A 33 -16.33 -4.84 -9.89
N GLU A 34 -15.16 -4.95 -9.25
CA GLU A 34 -13.94 -5.31 -9.96
C GLU A 34 -13.94 -6.81 -10.30
N GLU A 35 -14.48 -7.15 -11.46
CA GLU A 35 -14.49 -8.50 -12.02
C GLU A 35 -13.41 -8.68 -13.09
N TYR A 36 -12.60 -9.72 -12.94
CA TYR A 36 -11.42 -9.99 -13.78
C TYR A 36 -11.63 -11.16 -14.77
N GLU A 37 -12.74 -11.88 -14.65
CA GLU A 37 -13.10 -12.89 -15.63
C GLU A 37 -13.59 -12.22 -16.92
N GLY A 38 -13.20 -12.82 -18.06
CA GLY A 38 -13.53 -12.33 -19.39
C GLY A 38 -12.83 -11.02 -19.78
N MET A 39 -11.71 -10.66 -19.14
CA MET A 39 -10.90 -9.53 -19.61
C MET A 39 -10.26 -9.83 -20.98
N GLU A 40 -10.21 -8.82 -21.83
CA GLU A 40 -9.58 -8.89 -23.15
C GLU A 40 -8.08 -8.58 -23.05
N VAL A 41 -7.24 -9.41 -23.67
CA VAL A 41 -5.80 -9.16 -23.78
C VAL A 41 -5.55 -8.19 -24.93
N ILE A 42 -5.16 -6.95 -24.61
CA ILE A 42 -4.90 -5.90 -25.61
C ILE A 42 -3.42 -5.76 -25.98
N ARG A 43 -2.53 -6.37 -25.19
CA ARG A 43 -1.09 -6.41 -25.47
C ARG A 43 -0.44 -7.57 -24.73
N GLU A 44 0.33 -8.36 -25.47
CA GLU A 44 1.12 -9.46 -24.92
C GLU A 44 2.48 -9.54 -25.62
N GLU A 45 3.56 -9.54 -24.83
CA GLU A 45 4.93 -9.77 -25.27
C GLU A 45 5.62 -10.65 -24.22
N GLU A 46 5.50 -11.97 -24.35
CA GLU A 46 6.02 -12.96 -23.38
C GLU A 46 7.51 -12.74 -23.08
N GLY A 47 8.33 -12.52 -24.12
CA GLY A 47 9.78 -12.31 -23.97
C GLY A 47 10.16 -11.07 -23.16
N LYS A 48 9.22 -10.16 -22.90
CA LYS A 48 9.41 -8.96 -22.06
C LYS A 48 8.55 -8.98 -20.80
N GLY A 49 7.83 -10.08 -20.53
CA GLY A 49 6.90 -10.21 -19.41
C GLY A 49 5.81 -9.14 -19.42
N ILE A 50 5.31 -8.78 -20.61
CA ILE A 50 4.24 -7.80 -20.77
C ILE A 50 2.96 -8.57 -21.08
N ARG A 51 1.96 -8.42 -20.22
CA ARG A 51 0.57 -8.77 -20.51
C ARG A 51 -0.33 -7.67 -19.96
N LEU A 52 -1.18 -7.13 -20.81
CA LEU A 52 -2.17 -6.08 -20.49
C LEU A 52 -3.56 -6.60 -20.82
N GLU A 53 -4.38 -6.70 -19.78
CA GLU A 53 -5.77 -7.15 -19.87
C GLU A 53 -6.69 -5.99 -19.50
N VAL A 54 -7.80 -5.82 -20.20
CA VAL A 54 -8.78 -4.75 -19.96
C VAL A 54 -10.21 -5.25 -19.96
N LYS A 55 -11.07 -4.55 -19.22
CA LYS A 55 -12.52 -4.68 -19.28
C LYS A 55 -13.14 -3.29 -19.20
N ARG A 56 -14.08 -3.02 -20.10
CA ARG A 56 -14.76 -1.74 -20.23
C ARG A 56 -16.12 -1.81 -19.53
N TYR A 57 -16.50 -0.71 -18.90
CA TYR A 57 -17.79 -0.53 -18.23
C TYR A 57 -18.34 0.84 -18.60
N GLU A 58 -19.54 0.90 -19.13
CA GLU A 58 -20.21 2.18 -19.41
C GLU A 58 -21.10 2.56 -18.23
N HIS A 59 -21.01 3.81 -17.78
CA HIS A 59 -21.81 4.33 -16.69
C HIS A 59 -22.02 5.84 -16.85
N GLU A 60 -23.28 6.28 -16.87
CA GLU A 60 -23.66 7.71 -17.01
C GLU A 60 -23.00 8.43 -18.21
N GLY A 61 -22.87 7.73 -19.35
CA GLY A 61 -22.24 8.27 -20.55
C GLY A 61 -20.71 8.35 -20.49
N GLU A 62 -20.10 7.79 -19.44
CA GLU A 62 -18.66 7.69 -19.29
C GLU A 62 -18.23 6.22 -19.38
N VAL A 63 -17.09 5.96 -20.02
CA VAL A 63 -16.47 4.63 -20.03
C VAL A 63 -15.49 4.54 -18.87
N TYR A 64 -15.54 3.45 -18.14
CA TYR A 64 -14.55 3.08 -17.15
C TYR A 64 -13.79 1.87 -17.65
N VAL A 65 -12.47 1.89 -17.52
CA VAL A 65 -11.61 0.79 -17.92
C VAL A 65 -10.92 0.23 -16.69
N LEU A 66 -11.24 -1.02 -16.37
CA LEU A 66 -10.49 -1.83 -15.44
C LEU A 66 -9.35 -2.50 -16.22
N TYR A 67 -8.10 -2.33 -15.79
CA TYR A 67 -6.96 -2.99 -16.43
C TYR A 67 -6.09 -3.75 -15.44
N ARG A 68 -5.44 -4.80 -15.93
CA ARG A 68 -4.42 -5.59 -15.21
C ARG A 68 -3.13 -5.62 -16.02
N SER A 69 -2.01 -5.40 -15.35
CA SER A 69 -0.68 -5.42 -15.96
C SER A 69 0.29 -6.20 -15.11
N GLU A 70 0.85 -7.30 -15.63
CA GLU A 70 1.80 -8.14 -14.91
C GLU A 70 3.03 -7.35 -14.42
N ARG A 71 3.55 -6.44 -15.23
CA ARG A 71 4.68 -5.57 -14.83
C ARG A 71 4.33 -4.65 -13.67
N LYS A 72 3.12 -4.06 -13.69
CA LYS A 72 2.65 -3.21 -12.59
C LYS A 72 2.44 -4.04 -11.32
N VAL A 73 1.89 -5.25 -11.44
CA VAL A 73 1.76 -6.21 -10.34
C VAL A 73 3.11 -6.53 -9.73
N ALA A 74 4.08 -6.93 -10.54
CA ALA A 74 5.43 -7.27 -10.10
C ALA A 74 6.12 -6.07 -9.42
N LYS A 75 5.99 -4.87 -9.98
CA LYS A 75 6.54 -3.62 -9.42
C LYS A 75 5.91 -3.30 -8.06
N GLU A 76 4.57 -3.30 -7.96
CA GLU A 76 3.88 -3.02 -6.71
C GLU A 76 4.20 -4.05 -5.63
N ARG A 77 4.29 -5.34 -6.02
CA ARG A 77 4.74 -6.42 -5.14
C ARG A 77 6.15 -6.16 -4.64
N SER A 78 7.09 -5.81 -5.51
CA SER A 78 8.48 -5.50 -5.13
C SER A 78 8.57 -4.30 -4.19
N MET A 79 7.87 -3.19 -4.49
CA MET A 79 7.81 -2.02 -3.61
C MET A 79 7.25 -2.35 -2.24
N ARG A 80 6.19 -3.18 -2.19
CA ARG A 80 5.59 -3.65 -0.94
C ARG A 80 6.59 -4.49 -0.15
N THR A 81 7.17 -5.52 -0.77
CA THR A 81 8.17 -6.40 -0.13
C THR A 81 9.33 -5.60 0.43
N ARG A 82 9.88 -4.64 -0.33
CA ARG A 82 10.96 -3.77 0.13
C ARG A 82 10.55 -2.94 1.36
N THR A 83 9.34 -2.39 1.36
CA THR A 83 8.83 -1.59 2.49
C THR A 83 8.69 -2.45 3.76
N GLU A 84 8.22 -3.69 3.60
CA GLU A 84 8.09 -4.63 4.71
C GLU A 84 9.45 -5.07 5.25
N GLN A 85 10.39 -5.42 4.37
CA GLN A 85 11.77 -5.75 4.76
C GLN A 85 12.44 -4.60 5.52
N LEU A 86 12.26 -3.36 5.07
CA LEU A 86 12.79 -2.18 5.77
C LEU A 86 12.17 -2.02 7.16
N PHE A 87 10.87 -2.26 7.30
CA PHE A 87 10.18 -2.18 8.59
C PHE A 87 10.69 -3.25 9.56
N VAL A 88 10.71 -4.52 9.14
CA VAL A 88 11.18 -5.64 9.95
C VAL A 88 12.67 -5.50 10.28
N GLY A 89 13.51 -5.13 9.32
CA GLY A 89 14.93 -4.92 9.55
C GLY A 89 15.21 -3.78 10.55
N ARG A 90 14.37 -2.73 10.56
CA ARG A 90 14.47 -1.67 11.58
C ARG A 90 14.05 -2.17 12.97
N LEU A 91 12.97 -2.96 13.08
CA LEU A 91 12.59 -3.59 14.34
C LEU A 91 13.73 -4.46 14.88
N GLU A 92 14.34 -5.27 14.01
CA GLU A 92 15.47 -6.12 14.37
C GLU A 92 16.71 -5.31 14.80
N TYR A 93 17.04 -4.23 14.08
CA TYR A 93 18.12 -3.32 14.47
C TYR A 93 17.92 -2.75 15.88
N HIS A 94 16.70 -2.30 16.20
CA HIS A 94 16.39 -1.77 17.52
C HIS A 94 16.38 -2.86 18.60
N ARG A 95 15.87 -4.06 18.28
CA ARG A 95 15.92 -5.24 19.16
C ARG A 95 17.35 -5.60 19.52
N LYS A 96 18.25 -5.71 18.53
CA LYS A 96 19.69 -5.97 18.75
C LYS A 96 20.33 -4.86 19.59
N GLY A 97 19.94 -3.61 19.34
CA GLY A 97 20.40 -2.43 20.09
C GLY A 97 20.14 -2.49 21.59
N LEU A 98 19.09 -3.18 22.06
CA LEU A 98 18.80 -3.32 23.50
C LEU A 98 19.90 -4.08 24.24
N ARG A 99 20.66 -4.95 23.56
CA ARG A 99 21.76 -5.71 24.15
C ARG A 99 23.10 -4.96 24.12
N LEU A 100 23.21 -3.89 23.35
CA LEU A 100 24.45 -3.15 23.18
C LEU A 100 24.63 -2.10 24.30
N PRO A 101 25.89 -1.79 24.69
CA PRO A 101 26.17 -0.67 25.58
C PRO A 101 25.89 0.68 24.87
N LYS A 102 25.66 1.74 25.64
CA LYS A 102 25.44 3.12 25.15
C LYS A 102 24.25 3.31 24.19
N ARG A 103 23.23 2.44 24.27
CA ARG A 103 21.95 2.57 23.56
C ARG A 103 20.81 2.87 24.53
N THR A 104 19.78 3.58 24.05
CA THR A 104 18.58 3.85 24.84
C THR A 104 17.79 2.57 25.07
N LYS A 105 17.64 2.19 26.34
CA LYS A 105 16.86 1.02 26.77
C LYS A 105 15.62 1.39 27.58
N LYS A 106 15.44 2.66 27.95
CA LYS A 106 14.27 3.12 28.71
C LYS A 106 12.99 2.71 27.97
N TYR A 107 12.12 1.97 28.66
CA TYR A 107 10.94 1.34 28.08
C TYR A 107 10.07 2.34 27.33
N GLY A 108 9.69 3.45 27.98
CA GLY A 108 8.88 4.50 27.35
C GLY A 108 9.49 5.06 26.06
N LYS A 109 10.82 5.24 26.02
CA LYS A 109 11.51 5.71 24.80
C LYS A 109 11.54 4.66 23.70
N VAL A 110 11.63 3.38 24.04
CA VAL A 110 11.54 2.29 23.07
C VAL A 110 10.12 2.17 22.51
N VAL A 111 9.08 2.35 23.35
CA VAL A 111 7.68 2.39 22.91
C VAL A 111 7.43 3.55 21.95
N GLU A 112 7.87 4.78 22.28
CA GLU A 112 7.79 5.94 21.38
C GLU A 112 8.49 5.66 20.05
N LEU A 113 9.69 5.08 20.10
CA LEU A 113 10.48 4.75 18.93
C LEU A 113 9.76 3.75 18.01
N VAL A 114 9.16 2.71 18.59
CA VAL A 114 8.34 1.75 17.84
C VAL A 114 7.11 2.44 17.26
N GLY A 115 6.49 3.38 17.98
CA GLY A 115 5.41 4.23 17.48
C GLY A 115 5.82 5.05 16.26
N ARG A 116 6.96 5.75 16.34
CA ARG A 116 7.54 6.51 15.21
C ARG A 116 7.82 5.59 14.01
N LEU A 117 8.32 4.38 14.25
CA LEU A 117 8.57 3.39 13.19
C LEU A 117 7.26 2.94 12.52
N LYS A 118 6.20 2.70 13.31
CA LYS A 118 4.87 2.37 12.79
C LYS A 118 4.29 3.51 11.93
N GLY A 119 4.52 4.76 12.33
CA GLY A 119 4.11 5.96 11.57
C GLY A 119 4.88 6.16 10.27
N LYS A 120 6.18 5.84 10.25
CA LYS A 120 7.03 5.89 9.04
C LYS A 120 6.65 4.82 8.01
N TYR A 121 6.20 3.65 8.46
CA TYR A 121 5.86 2.52 7.59
C TYR A 121 4.40 2.05 7.80
N PRO A 122 3.39 2.90 7.54
CA PRO A 122 2.00 2.62 7.92
C PRO A 122 1.40 1.42 7.16
N LYS A 123 1.86 1.16 5.93
CA LYS A 123 1.40 0.01 5.14
C LYS A 123 1.94 -1.31 5.68
N ALA A 124 3.22 -1.35 6.07
CA ALA A 124 3.85 -2.54 6.62
C ALA A 124 3.40 -2.77 8.07
N SER A 125 3.38 -1.74 8.91
CA SER A 125 3.05 -1.85 10.34
C SER A 125 1.69 -2.46 10.61
N LYS A 126 0.69 -2.21 9.74
CA LYS A 126 -0.65 -2.82 9.84
C LYS A 126 -0.62 -4.34 9.79
N LEU A 127 0.38 -4.94 9.11
CA LEU A 127 0.53 -6.39 8.92
C LEU A 127 1.12 -7.10 10.15
N TYR A 128 1.69 -6.37 11.09
CA TYR A 128 2.38 -6.95 12.24
C TYR A 128 1.73 -6.50 13.56
N ARG A 129 1.66 -7.40 14.53
CA ARG A 129 1.53 -7.05 15.94
C ARG A 129 2.94 -6.85 16.47
N VAL A 130 3.23 -5.69 17.05
CA VAL A 130 4.56 -5.34 17.58
C VAL A 130 4.40 -4.93 19.03
N GLU A 131 5.15 -5.59 19.90
CA GLU A 131 5.12 -5.43 21.35
C GLU A 131 6.54 -5.19 21.87
N VAL A 132 6.67 -4.30 22.85
CA VAL A 132 7.92 -4.05 23.57
C VAL A 132 7.81 -4.76 24.91
N ILE A 133 8.79 -5.59 25.24
CA ILE A 133 8.79 -6.38 26.47
C ILE A 133 9.63 -5.62 27.52
N PRO A 134 9.05 -5.20 28.66
CA PRO A 134 9.79 -4.58 29.74
C PRO A 134 10.53 -5.62 30.59
N GLU A 135 11.51 -5.17 31.38
CA GLU A 135 12.10 -5.99 32.44
C GLU A 135 11.05 -6.35 33.52
N GLY A 136 11.21 -7.52 34.13
CA GLY A 136 10.34 -7.95 35.23
C GLY A 136 10.66 -7.24 36.54
N GLY A 137 9.71 -7.26 37.49
CA GLY A 137 9.93 -6.80 38.86
C GLY A 137 9.75 -5.29 39.08
N LYS A 138 9.34 -4.54 38.06
CA LYS A 138 9.01 -3.11 38.15
C LYS A 138 7.64 -2.82 37.57
N ALA A 139 6.97 -1.80 38.11
CA ALA A 139 5.69 -1.33 37.59
C ALA A 139 5.85 -0.67 36.22
N ALA A 140 4.79 -0.69 35.41
CA ALA A 140 4.79 -0.06 34.07
C ALA A 140 5.05 1.45 34.11
N GLU A 141 4.70 2.10 35.21
CA GLU A 141 4.84 3.54 35.47
C GLU A 141 6.29 3.94 35.86
N ASP A 142 7.15 2.96 36.16
CA ASP A 142 8.49 3.23 36.70
C ASP A 142 9.37 3.92 35.64
N PRO A 143 9.90 5.14 35.91
CA PRO A 143 10.72 5.87 34.94
C PRO A 143 12.08 5.23 34.66
N SER A 144 12.51 4.29 35.50
CA SER A 144 13.73 3.49 35.33
C SER A 144 13.49 2.18 34.57
N LEU A 145 12.23 1.84 34.24
CA LEU A 145 11.88 0.61 33.53
C LEU A 145 12.61 0.54 32.19
N VAL A 146 13.24 -0.60 31.91
CA VAL A 146 13.93 -0.84 30.64
C VAL A 146 13.19 -1.87 29.79
N ALA A 147 13.31 -1.73 28.47
CA ALA A 147 12.90 -2.74 27.53
C ALA A 147 13.98 -3.82 27.39
N VAL A 148 13.59 -5.08 27.51
CA VAL A 148 14.46 -6.25 27.34
C VAL A 148 14.32 -6.86 25.95
N ASP A 149 13.17 -6.69 25.31
CA ASP A 149 12.94 -7.21 23.96
C ASP A 149 11.95 -6.38 23.14
N ILE A 150 12.00 -6.56 21.83
CA ILE A 150 10.96 -6.10 20.89
C ILE A 150 10.55 -7.33 20.09
N VAL A 151 9.28 -7.71 20.22
CA VAL A 151 8.73 -8.88 19.53
C VAL A 151 7.70 -8.44 18.50
N TRP A 152 7.67 -9.14 17.37
CA TRP A 152 6.68 -8.92 16.34
C TRP A 152 6.18 -10.24 15.76
N LYS A 153 4.89 -10.27 15.44
CA LYS A 153 4.24 -11.40 14.77
C LYS A 153 3.38 -10.89 13.63
N GLU A 154 3.43 -11.58 12.50
CA GLU A 154 2.50 -11.32 11.41
C GLU A 154 1.06 -11.56 11.87
N LYS A 155 0.16 -10.67 11.50
CA LYS A 155 -1.27 -10.85 11.71
C LYS A 155 -1.79 -11.79 10.63
N ALA A 156 -2.20 -12.99 11.04
CA ALA A 156 -2.82 -13.97 10.15
C ALA A 156 -4.02 -13.34 9.38
N GLY A 157 -4.15 -13.68 8.09
CA GLY A 157 -5.29 -13.27 7.25
C GLY A 157 -5.15 -11.93 6.51
N LEU A 158 -4.37 -10.96 7.02
CA LEU A 158 -4.16 -9.68 6.32
C LEU A 158 -3.27 -9.83 5.08
N TYR A 159 -2.37 -10.81 5.09
CA TYR A 159 -1.49 -11.12 3.98
C TYR A 159 -2.25 -11.72 2.78
N LYS A 160 -3.30 -12.52 3.04
CA LYS A 160 -4.16 -13.13 2.00
C LYS A 160 -5.08 -12.09 1.34
N ARG A 161 -5.76 -11.25 2.14
CA ARG A 161 -6.64 -10.19 1.62
C ARG A 161 -5.92 -9.16 0.73
N ARG A 162 -4.63 -8.89 1.01
CA ARG A 162 -3.81 -7.93 0.24
C ARG A 162 -3.09 -8.49 -0.99
N ARG A 163 -3.01 -9.82 -1.17
CA ARG A 163 -2.57 -10.41 -2.46
C ARG A 163 -3.69 -10.32 -3.49
N VAL A 164 -4.94 -10.50 -3.08
CA VAL A 164 -6.08 -10.54 -4.01
C VAL A 164 -6.55 -9.14 -4.41
N GLY A 165 -6.58 -8.18 -3.48
CA GLY A 165 -7.35 -6.95 -3.68
C GLY A 165 -6.67 -5.76 -4.36
N LYS A 166 -5.38 -5.81 -4.75
CA LYS A 166 -4.66 -4.69 -5.39
C LYS A 166 -3.46 -5.16 -6.19
N GLU A 167 -3.68 -6.07 -7.13
CA GLU A 167 -2.68 -6.36 -8.16
C GLU A 167 -3.01 -5.45 -9.36
N ALA A 168 -2.42 -4.25 -9.36
CA ALA A 168 -2.35 -3.33 -10.49
C ALA A 168 -3.64 -2.63 -10.96
N MET A 169 -4.73 -2.62 -10.20
CA MET A 169 -5.98 -1.99 -10.64
C MET A 169 -5.91 -0.46 -10.66
N CYS A 170 -6.32 0.12 -11.78
CA CYS A 170 -6.76 1.51 -11.89
C CYS A 170 -8.00 1.48 -12.77
N SER A 171 -9.13 1.94 -12.23
CA SER A 171 -10.24 2.33 -13.06
C SER A 171 -9.86 3.66 -13.73
N GLY A 172 -9.74 3.66 -15.04
CA GLY A 172 -9.60 4.89 -15.82
C GLY A 172 -10.98 5.33 -16.31
N ARG A 173 -11.36 6.59 -16.11
CA ARG A 173 -12.50 7.17 -16.83
C ARG A 173 -12.00 7.60 -18.21
N ILE A 174 -12.68 7.13 -19.24
CA ILE A 174 -12.41 7.27 -20.66
C ILE A 174 -13.74 7.68 -21.30
N GLU A 175 -13.74 8.68 -22.17
CA GLU A 175 -14.93 9.04 -22.94
C GLU A 175 -14.51 8.98 -24.42
N TRP A 176 -14.95 7.94 -25.11
CA TRP A 176 -14.84 7.82 -26.57
C TRP A 176 -16.20 7.43 -27.13
N ILE A 177 -16.56 8.14 -28.21
CA ILE A 177 -17.75 7.95 -29.04
C ILE A 177 -17.73 6.56 -29.67
#